data_AF-U3TXL4-F1
#
_entry.id   AF-U3TXL4-F1
#
_cell.length_a   1.000
_cell.length_b   1.000
_cell.length_c   1.000
_cell.angle_alpha   90.00
_cell.angle_beta   90.00
_cell.angle_gamma   90.00
#
_symmetry.space_group_name_H-M   'P 1'
#
loop_
_entity.id
_entity.type
_entity.pdbx_description
1 polymer ?
#
loop_
_entity_poly.entity_id
_entity_poly.type
_entity_poly.pdbx_seq_one_letter_code
_entity_poly.pdbx_strand_id
1 'polypeptide(L)'
;MVAMDDQGEVTLVNQAARQLLSDKMGSSVVSTARIYDASVIDQHLREVLHSGRARPDEELNVNGRLLLSNTVPVRSQGRIIGAVCTFRE
;
A
#
# COMPACT_ATOMS: atom_id res chain seq x y z
N MET A 1 5.43 1.97 4.54
CA MET A 1 5.89 1.64 3.19
C MET A 1 5.58 0.19 2.88
N VAL A 2 4.94 -0.03 1.73
CA VAL A 2 4.71 -1.33 1.09
C VAL A 2 5.28 -1.26 -0.32
N ALA A 3 5.96 -2.30 -0.79
CA ALA A 3 6.47 -2.38 -2.16
C ALA A 3 6.01 -3.67 -2.83
N MET A 4 5.80 -3.59 -4.14
CA MET A 4 5.34 -4.65 -5.02
C MET A 4 6.30 -4.77 -6.21
N ASP A 5 6.64 -5.98 -6.64
CA ASP A 5 7.44 -6.20 -7.85
C ASP A 5 6.60 -6.16 -9.14
N ASP A 6 7.22 -6.44 -10.28
CA ASP A 6 6.56 -6.44 -11.59
C ASP A 6 5.63 -7.63 -11.84
N GLN A 7 5.62 -8.63 -10.95
CA GLN A 7 4.68 -9.76 -10.97
C GLN A 7 3.44 -9.48 -10.10
N GLY A 8 3.42 -8.37 -9.38
CA GLY A 8 2.32 -8.03 -8.49
C GLY A 8 2.43 -8.65 -7.10
N GLU A 9 3.61 -9.14 -6.74
CA GLU A 9 3.90 -9.73 -5.43
C GLU A 9 4.48 -8.69 -4.47
N VAL A 10 4.00 -8.68 -3.23
CA VAL A 10 4.51 -7.76 -2.20
C VAL A 10 5.89 -8.22 -1.75
N THR A 11 6.92 -7.45 -2.10
CA THR A 11 8.33 -7.78 -1.80
C THR A 11 8.82 -7.14 -0.50
N LEU A 12 8.17 -6.07 -0.04
CA LEU A 12 8.57 -5.37 1.18
C LEU A 12 7.38 -4.76 1.89
N VAL A 13 7.34 -4.95 3.21
CA VAL A 13 6.45 -4.22 4.13
C VAL A 13 7.31 -3.75 5.30
N ASN A 14 7.52 -2.44 5.41
CA ASN A 14 8.34 -1.89 6.49
C ASN A 14 7.62 -2.01 7.85
N GLN A 15 8.38 -1.89 8.94
CA GLN A 15 7.87 -2.07 10.30
C GLN A 15 6.70 -1.13 10.62
N ALA A 16 6.78 0.15 10.21
CA ALA A 16 5.69 1.11 10.44
C ALA A 16 4.40 0.70 9.72
N ALA A 17 4.47 0.25 8.46
CA ALA A 17 3.30 -0.27 7.76
C ALA A 17 2.77 -1.55 8.41
N ARG A 18 3.65 -2.45 8.85
CA ARG A 18 3.21 -3.62 9.60
C ARG A 18 2.44 -3.21 10.84
N GLN A 19 2.96 -2.29 11.66
CA GLN A 19 2.28 -1.79 12.85
C GLN A 19 0.91 -1.16 12.53
N LEU A 20 0.87 -0.29 11.51
CA LEU A 20 -0.37 0.32 11.04
C LEU A 20 -1.39 -0.71 10.56
N LEU A 21 -0.96 -1.79 9.90
CA LEU A 21 -1.84 -2.84 9.36
C LEU A 21 -2.14 -3.97 10.38
N SER A 22 -1.35 -4.12 11.45
CA SER A 22 -1.37 -5.30 12.33
C SER A 22 -2.12 -5.14 13.66
N ASP A 23 -2.51 -3.93 14.05
CA ASP A 23 -3.35 -3.72 15.25
C ASP A 23 -4.79 -4.22 15.00
N LYS A 24 -5.33 -5.32 15.54
CA LYS A 24 -4.80 -6.42 16.36
C LYS A 24 -5.34 -7.76 15.86
N MET A 25 -4.45 -8.74 15.78
CA MET A 25 -4.70 -10.19 15.65
C MET A 25 -5.29 -10.81 16.94
N GLY A 26 -6.21 -10.12 17.62
CA GLY A 26 -6.64 -10.46 18.98
C GLY A 26 -8.15 -10.33 19.26
N SER A 27 -8.99 -10.14 18.25
CA SER A 27 -10.44 -10.24 18.44
C SER A 27 -11.10 -10.77 17.18
N SER A 28 -11.96 -11.77 17.38
CA SER A 28 -12.62 -12.65 16.42
C SER A 28 -13.64 -11.95 15.50
N VAL A 29 -13.39 -10.69 15.14
CA VAL A 29 -14.21 -9.93 14.20
C VAL A 29 -13.26 -9.34 13.17
N VAL A 30 -13.22 -9.97 11.99
CA VAL A 30 -12.65 -9.38 10.78
C VAL A 30 -13.51 -8.16 10.45
N SER A 31 -13.13 -7.00 10.98
CA SER A 31 -13.79 -5.73 10.70
C SER A 31 -13.56 -5.43 9.23
N THR A 32 -14.63 -5.20 8.46
CA THR A 32 -14.60 -4.88 7.03
C THR A 32 -13.56 -3.80 6.68
N ALA A 33 -13.38 -2.80 7.55
CA ALA A 33 -12.37 -1.74 7.43
C ALA A 33 -10.93 -2.26 7.19
N ARG A 34 -10.50 -3.35 7.86
CA ARG A 34 -9.14 -3.90 7.70
C ARG A 34 -8.92 -4.54 6.33
N ILE A 35 -9.96 -5.15 5.77
CA ILE A 35 -9.93 -5.67 4.41
C ILE A 35 -9.85 -4.49 3.44
N TYR A 36 -10.63 -3.42 3.67
CA TYR A 36 -10.59 -2.22 2.84
C TYR A 36 -9.18 -1.62 2.80
N ASP A 37 -8.50 -1.40 3.92
CA ASP A 37 -7.19 -0.72 3.91
C ASP A 37 -6.12 -1.49 3.14
N ALA A 38 -5.94 -2.77 3.45
CA ALA A 38 -4.97 -3.61 2.75
C ALA A 38 -5.35 -3.80 1.27
N SER A 39 -6.65 -3.90 0.96
CA SER A 39 -7.13 -4.02 -0.42
C SER A 39 -6.94 -2.74 -1.23
N VAL A 40 -7.13 -1.56 -0.64
CA VAL A 40 -6.93 -0.26 -1.30
C VAL A 40 -5.44 -0.04 -1.56
N ILE A 41 -4.57 -0.38 -0.62
CA ILE A 41 -3.11 -0.31 -0.82
C ILE A 41 -2.67 -1.26 -1.96
N ASP A 42 -3.16 -2.50 -1.97
CA ASP A 42 -2.88 -3.46 -3.05
C ASP A 42 -3.41 -2.95 -4.40
N GLN A 43 -4.63 -2.42 -4.44
CA GLN A 43 -5.24 -1.82 -5.63
C GLN A 43 -4.38 -0.67 -6.16
N HIS A 44 -4.00 0.29 -5.31
CA HIS A 44 -3.16 1.42 -5.72
C HIS A 44 -1.81 0.95 -6.28
N LEU A 45 -1.16 -0.02 -5.63
CA LEU A 45 0.10 -0.60 -6.13
C LEU A 45 -0.08 -1.23 -7.51
N ARG A 46 -1.14 -2.03 -7.70
CA ARG A 46 -1.45 -2.65 -8.99
C ARG A 46 -1.74 -1.62 -10.06
N GLU A 47 -2.55 -0.61 -9.78
CA GLU A 47 -2.88 0.44 -10.76
C GLU A 47 -1.64 1.23 -11.19
N VAL A 48 -0.76 1.56 -10.25
CA VAL A 48 0.52 2.24 -10.54
C VAL A 48 1.45 1.32 -11.34
N LEU A 49 1.51 0.04 -11.00
CA LEU A 49 2.30 -0.94 -11.74
C LEU A 49 1.86 -1.06 -13.21
N HIS A 50 0.54 -1.11 -13.46
CA HIS A 50 -0.02 -1.21 -14.81
C HIS A 50 0.07 0.10 -15.60
N SER A 51 -0.26 1.23 -14.97
CA SER A 51 -0.36 2.52 -15.66
C SER A 51 0.98 3.26 -15.76
N GLY A 52 1.92 2.99 -14.85
CA GLY A 52 3.16 3.74 -14.69
C GLY A 52 2.97 5.18 -14.25
N ARG A 53 1.77 5.55 -13.78
CA ARG A 53 1.43 6.90 -13.30
C ARG A 53 1.45 6.91 -11.78
N ALA A 54 2.06 7.92 -11.19
CA ALA A 54 2.06 8.10 -9.74
C ALA A 54 0.67 8.52 -9.24
N ARG A 55 0.35 8.13 -8.00
CA ARG A 55 -0.84 8.53 -7.24
C ARG A 55 -0.39 9.25 -5.97
N PRO A 56 -0.22 10.58 -6.00
CA PRO A 56 0.20 11.36 -4.83
C PRO A 56 -0.99 11.73 -3.94
N ASP A 57 -0.73 11.86 -2.65
CA ASP A 57 -1.58 12.50 -1.64
C ASP A 57 -3.01 11.92 -1.54
N GLU A 58 -3.13 10.60 -1.74
CA GLU A 58 -4.39 9.88 -1.60
C GLU A 58 -4.68 9.60 -0.12
N GLU A 59 -5.88 9.97 0.32
CA GLU A 59 -6.35 9.71 1.68
C GLU A 59 -6.65 8.22 1.91
N LEU A 60 -6.09 7.67 2.97
CA LEU A 60 -6.32 6.31 3.45
C LEU A 60 -6.74 6.35 4.90
N ASN A 61 -7.83 5.65 5.24
CA ASN A 61 -8.30 5.57 6.62
C ASN A 61 -7.89 4.23 7.25
N VAL A 62 -6.64 4.15 7.72
CA VAL A 62 -6.09 2.90 8.26
C VAL A 62 -6.37 2.80 9.75
N ASN A 63 -7.15 1.79 10.16
CA ASN A 63 -7.48 1.56 11.58
C ASN A 63 -8.04 2.80 12.29
N GLY A 64 -8.86 3.60 11.59
CA GLY A 64 -9.47 4.82 12.14
C GLY A 64 -8.52 6.03 12.16
N ARG A 65 -7.33 5.92 11.56
CA ARG A 65 -6.39 7.03 11.36
C ARG A 65 -6.41 7.46 9.91
N LEU A 66 -6.66 8.73 9.67
CA LEU A 66 -6.50 9.32 8.34
C LEU A 66 -5.01 9.51 8.06
N LEU A 67 -4.53 8.93 6.97
CA LEU A 67 -3.17 9.00 6.49
C LEU A 67 -3.17 9.48 5.04
N LEU A 68 -2.13 10.18 4.63
CA LEU A 68 -1.86 10.43 3.23
C LEU A 68 -0.93 9.35 2.68
N SER A 69 -1.23 8.90 1.47
CA SER A 69 -0.46 7.90 0.77
C SER A 69 0.04 8.39 -0.58
N ASN A 70 1.29 8.03 -0.87
CA ASN A 70 1.90 8.24 -2.18
C ASN A 70 2.24 6.87 -2.74
N THR A 71 1.76 6.60 -3.95
CA THR A 71 2.14 5.39 -4.69
C THR A 71 2.86 5.78 -5.98
N VAL A 72 4.08 5.30 -6.16
CA VAL A 72 4.94 5.64 -7.30
C VAL A 72 5.50 4.38 -7.97
N PRO A 73 5.67 4.36 -9.30
CA PRO A 73 6.28 3.24 -9.99
C PRO A 73 7.80 3.23 -9.74
N VAL A 74 8.36 2.05 -9.57
CA VAL A 74 9.80 1.84 -9.54
C VAL A 74 10.25 1.50 -10.96
N ARG A 75 11.23 2.24 -11.48
CA ARG A 75 11.73 2.06 -12.85
C ARG A 75 13.20 1.71 -12.88
N SER A 76 13.57 0.81 -13.78
CA SER A 76 14.96 0.53 -14.15
C SER A 76 15.07 0.55 -15.67
N GLN A 77 16.00 1.33 -16.21
CA GLN A 77 16.19 1.51 -17.66
C GLN A 77 14.89 1.85 -18.42
N GLY A 78 14.04 2.69 -17.81
CA GLY A 78 12.75 3.11 -18.38
C GLY A 78 11.60 2.09 -18.22
N ARG A 79 11.91 0.81 -17.93
CA ARG A 79 10.92 -0.23 -17.65
C ARG A 79 10.46 -0.18 -16.20
N ILE A 80 9.16 -0.37 -15.97
CA ILE A 80 8.59 -0.52 -14.63
C ILE A 80 8.98 -1.90 -14.10
N ILE A 81 9.60 -1.93 -12.92
CA ILE A 81 10.03 -3.15 -12.23
C ILE A 81 9.32 -3.35 -10.88
N GLY A 82 8.33 -2.50 -10.58
CA GLY A 82 7.59 -2.54 -9.33
C GLY A 82 6.85 -1.24 -9.05
N ALA A 83 6.25 -1.16 -7.86
CA ALA A 83 5.63 0.03 -7.30
C ALA A 83 5.89 0.10 -5.80
N VAL A 84 5.90 1.31 -5.24
CA VAL A 84 6.04 1.53 -3.80
C VAL A 84 4.97 2.49 -3.32
N CYS A 85 4.34 2.14 -2.19
CA CYS A 85 3.36 2.93 -1.48
C CYS A 85 3.95 3.37 -0.14
N THR A 86 3.97 4.67 0.14
CA THR A 86 4.42 5.24 1.42
C THR A 86 3.27 5.95 2.11
N PHE A 87 3.29 5.98 3.45
CA PHE A 87 2.26 6.60 4.27
C PHE A 87 2.90 7.71 5.10
N ARG A 88 2.15 8.79 5.32
CA ARG A 88 2.48 9.88 6.24
C ARG A 88 1.21 10.36 6.94
N GLU A 89 1.37 10.91 8.13
CA GLU A 89 0.31 11.64 8.84
C GLU A 89 0.10 13.03 8.23
#